data_AF-A0A1L5KQH6-F1
#
_entry.id   AF-A0A1L5KQH6-F1
#
_cell.length_a   1.000
_cell.length_b   1.000
_cell.length_c   1.000
_cell.angle_alpha   90.00
_cell.angle_beta   90.00
_cell.angle_gamma   90.00
#
_symmetry.space_group_name_H-M   'P 1'
#
loop_
_entity.id
_entity.type
_entity.pdbx_description
1 polymer ?
#
loop_
_entity_poly.entity_id
_entity_poly.type
_entity_poly.pdbx_seq_one_letter_code
_entity_poly.pdbx_strand_id
1 'polypeptide(L)'
;SQSAPTLKYDADTVPDALTRVCRPRPIYHASSRISSEHIHETILGLLWMMGARTSSVPESQGMPAELVAPSIDNIAVQDGEESESKVATLAQSIPDILPKSIRAAKGLLHRAEAFLAIHDPDSTVRFKEAIETLRYEEAFVSQASLLKARQHAHKSSAHPCLLNGDN
;
A
#
# COMPACT_ATOMS: atom_id res chain seq x y z
N SER A 1 -26.78 -38.13 -19.73
CA SER A 1 -27.15 -37.09 -18.76
C SER A 1 -25.99 -36.14 -18.57
N GLN A 2 -26.01 -34.96 -19.21
CA GLN A 2 -24.98 -33.94 -19.00
C GLN A 2 -25.26 -33.27 -17.65
N SER A 3 -24.29 -33.30 -16.74
CA SER A 3 -24.37 -32.58 -15.46
C SER A 3 -24.40 -31.08 -15.74
N ALA A 4 -25.38 -30.37 -15.16
CA ALA A 4 -25.42 -28.91 -15.21
C ALA A 4 -24.11 -28.31 -14.69
N PRO A 5 -23.62 -27.19 -15.25
CA PRO A 5 -22.43 -26.53 -14.76
C PRO A 5 -22.66 -26.11 -13.30
N THR A 6 -21.80 -26.59 -12.40
CA THR A 6 -21.82 -26.19 -10.99
C THR A 6 -21.61 -24.69 -10.92
N LEU A 7 -22.65 -23.94 -10.55
CA LEU A 7 -22.55 -22.50 -10.34
C LEU A 7 -21.56 -22.27 -9.19
N LYS A 8 -20.42 -21.65 -9.50
CA LYS A 8 -19.48 -21.18 -8.49
C LYS A 8 -19.97 -19.80 -8.04
N TYR A 9 -20.44 -19.73 -6.81
CA TYR A 9 -20.85 -18.46 -6.20
C TYR A 9 -19.64 -17.75 -5.59
N ASP A 10 -19.67 -16.42 -5.56
CA ASP A 10 -18.59 -15.59 -5.01
C ASP A 10 -18.61 -15.47 -3.48
N ALA A 11 -19.61 -16.08 -2.83
CA ALA A 11 -19.77 -16.12 -1.38
C ALA A 11 -20.62 -17.34 -0.97
N ASP A 12 -20.35 -17.88 0.22
CA ASP A 12 -21.03 -19.06 0.78
C ASP A 12 -22.38 -18.72 1.44
N THR A 13 -22.57 -17.46 1.87
CA THR A 13 -23.81 -17.01 2.52
C THR A 13 -24.32 -15.70 1.93
N VAL A 14 -25.65 -15.48 2.01
CA VAL A 14 -26.29 -14.23 1.57
C VAL A 14 -25.79 -13.00 2.36
N PRO A 15 -25.63 -13.04 3.70
CA PRO A 15 -25.04 -11.94 4.45
C PRO A 15 -23.62 -11.59 4.00
N ASP A 16 -22.78 -12.59 3.71
CA ASP A 16 -21.41 -12.35 3.23
C ASP A 16 -21.43 -11.74 1.83
N ALA A 17 -22.29 -12.24 0.94
CA ALA A 17 -22.49 -11.66 -0.39
C ALA A 17 -22.93 -10.20 -0.31
N LEU A 18 -23.91 -9.87 0.55
CA LEU A 18 -24.38 -8.50 0.77
C LEU A 18 -23.26 -7.61 1.29
N THR A 19 -22.49 -8.08 2.27
CA THR A 19 -21.34 -7.33 2.81
C THR A 19 -20.31 -7.07 1.72
N ARG A 20 -20.00 -8.09 0.90
CA ARG A 20 -19.03 -8.00 -0.21
C ARG A 20 -19.48 -7.06 -1.33
N VAL A 21 -20.78 -6.95 -1.60
CA VAL A 21 -21.33 -6.07 -2.64
C VAL A 21 -21.50 -4.64 -2.13
N CYS A 22 -21.80 -4.45 -0.84
CA CYS A 22 -22.00 -3.14 -0.24
C CYS A 22 -20.70 -2.44 0.18
N ARG A 23 -19.58 -3.15 0.29
CA ARG A 23 -18.28 -2.55 0.64
C ARG A 23 -17.78 -1.62 -0.48
N PRO A 24 -17.10 -0.52 -0.14
CA PRO A 24 -16.51 0.35 -1.15
C PRO A 24 -15.44 -0.40 -1.95
N ARG A 25 -15.45 -0.20 -3.27
CA ARG A 25 -14.45 -0.75 -4.20
C ARG A 25 -13.78 0.39 -4.97
N PRO A 26 -12.45 0.40 -5.08
CA PRO A 26 -11.77 1.37 -5.94
C PRO A 26 -12.12 1.15 -7.40
N ILE A 27 -12.15 2.25 -8.16
CA ILE A 27 -12.24 2.22 -9.61
C ILE A 27 -10.86 2.55 -10.15
N TYR A 28 -10.30 1.64 -10.93
CA TYR A 28 -8.99 1.81 -11.54
C TYR A 28 -9.13 2.33 -12.96
N HIS A 29 -8.07 2.97 -13.45
CA HIS A 29 -7.99 3.41 -14.84
C HIS A 29 -7.82 2.20 -15.78
N ALA A 30 -8.94 1.61 -16.20
CA ALA A 30 -9.00 0.46 -17.09
C ALA A 30 -8.68 0.82 -18.56
N SER A 31 -8.38 -0.20 -19.38
CA SER A 31 -8.21 -0.07 -20.82
C SER A 31 -9.05 -1.14 -21.56
N SER A 32 -9.12 -1.08 -22.89
CA SER A 32 -9.85 -2.10 -23.68
C SER A 32 -9.35 -3.53 -23.49
N ARG A 33 -8.13 -3.72 -22.97
CA ARG A 33 -7.52 -5.04 -22.74
C ARG A 33 -7.54 -5.47 -21.28
N ILE A 34 -7.76 -4.55 -20.34
CA ILE A 34 -7.58 -4.79 -18.91
C ILE A 34 -8.72 -4.11 -18.14
N SER A 35 -9.54 -4.91 -17.45
CA SER A 35 -10.65 -4.43 -16.64
C SER A 35 -10.19 -3.87 -15.29
N SER A 36 -11.00 -2.99 -14.69
CA SER A 36 -10.77 -2.50 -13.32
C SER A 36 -10.74 -3.64 -12.31
N GLU A 37 -11.59 -4.65 -12.49
CA GLU A 37 -11.61 -5.85 -11.65
C GLU A 37 -10.29 -6.63 -11.74
N HIS A 38 -9.77 -6.82 -12.95
CA HIS A 38 -8.48 -7.49 -13.12
C HIS A 38 -7.33 -6.71 -12.47
N ILE A 39 -7.34 -5.37 -12.56
CA ILE A 39 -6.36 -4.52 -11.88
C ILE A 39 -6.47 -4.67 -10.36
N HIS A 40 -7.69 -4.68 -9.84
CA HIS A 40 -7.95 -4.85 -8.42
C HIS A 40 -7.37 -6.16 -7.88
N GLU A 41 -7.75 -7.28 -8.47
CA GLU A 41 -7.28 -8.61 -8.05
C GLU A 41 -5.75 -8.74 -8.18
N THR A 42 -5.17 -8.17 -9.25
CA THR A 42 -3.72 -8.12 -9.42
C THR A 42 -3.04 -7.37 -8.28
N ILE A 43 -3.55 -6.20 -7.90
CA ILE A 43 -2.98 -5.39 -6.81
C ILE A 43 -3.08 -6.14 -5.48
N LEU A 44 -4.23 -6.74 -5.17
CA LEU A 44 -4.39 -7.50 -3.93
C LEU A 44 -3.47 -8.72 -3.89
N GLY A 45 -3.34 -9.44 -5.01
CA GLY A 45 -2.40 -10.55 -5.13
C GLY A 45 -0.95 -10.13 -4.91
N LEU A 46 -0.54 -8.98 -5.48
CA LEU A 46 0.80 -8.42 -5.26
C LEU A 46 1.05 -8.05 -3.80
N LEU A 47 0.11 -7.37 -3.14
CA LEU A 47 0.22 -7.03 -1.71
C LEU A 47 0.35 -8.29 -0.85
N TRP A 48 -0.46 -9.31 -1.12
CA TRP A 48 -0.36 -10.59 -0.44
C TRP A 48 0.99 -11.28 -0.62
N MET A 49 1.47 -11.35 -1.87
CA MET A 49 2.78 -11.94 -2.16
C MET A 49 3.92 -11.19 -1.49
N MET A 50 3.85 -9.87 -1.38
CA MET A 50 4.83 -9.08 -0.64
C MET A 50 4.89 -9.49 0.83
N GLY A 51 3.73 -9.65 1.48
CA GLY A 51 3.67 -10.14 2.85
C GLY A 51 4.16 -11.59 2.99
N ALA A 52 3.73 -12.50 2.11
CA ALA A 52 4.08 -13.91 2.19
C ALA A 52 5.58 -14.19 1.99
N ARG A 53 6.26 -13.39 1.15
CA ARG A 53 7.70 -13.54 0.88
C ARG A 53 8.59 -13.26 2.10
N THR A 54 8.15 -12.43 3.05
CA THR A 54 8.95 -12.11 4.24
C THR A 54 8.70 -13.08 5.39
N SER A 55 7.52 -13.68 5.46
CA SER A 55 7.19 -14.70 6.47
C SER A 55 7.91 -16.03 6.26
N SER A 56 8.38 -16.32 5.04
CA SER A 56 9.01 -17.60 4.67
C SER A 56 10.54 -17.58 4.62
N VAL A 57 11.19 -16.49 5.02
CA VAL A 57 12.66 -16.42 5.11
C VAL A 57 13.09 -16.84 6.53
N PRO A 58 13.71 -18.01 6.72
CA PRO A 58 14.44 -18.27 7.95
C PRO A 58 15.65 -17.33 8.00
N GLU A 59 15.95 -16.78 9.17
CA GLU A 59 17.16 -16.01 9.47
C GLU A 59 18.43 -16.87 9.30
N SER A 60 18.78 -17.28 8.09
CA SER A 60 20.09 -17.83 7.78
C SER A 60 20.40 -17.74 6.29
N GLN A 61 21.45 -16.95 6.01
CA GLN A 61 22.29 -16.97 4.81
C GLN A 61 21.75 -16.24 3.58
N GLY A 62 22.38 -15.09 3.33
CA GLY A 62 22.17 -14.31 2.12
C GLY A 62 22.66 -15.04 0.87
N MET A 63 21.81 -15.05 -0.15
CA MET A 63 22.12 -15.05 -1.57
C MET A 63 20.97 -14.33 -2.30
N PRO A 64 21.21 -13.59 -3.39
CA PRO A 64 20.15 -12.89 -4.09
C PRO A 64 19.37 -13.92 -4.92
N ALA A 65 18.14 -14.25 -4.51
CA ALA A 65 17.24 -15.03 -5.33
C ALA A 65 16.88 -14.21 -6.57
N GLU A 66 17.21 -14.75 -7.74
CA GLU A 66 16.88 -14.22 -9.06
C GLU A 66 15.39 -13.82 -9.12
N LEU A 67 15.14 -12.54 -9.42
CA LEU A 67 13.82 -11.92 -9.41
C LEU A 67 13.00 -12.38 -10.63
N VAL A 68 12.56 -13.63 -10.64
CA VAL A 68 11.53 -14.09 -11.59
C VAL A 68 10.19 -13.59 -11.08
N ALA A 69 9.55 -12.71 -11.86
CA ALA A 69 8.19 -12.26 -11.60
C ALA A 69 7.25 -13.49 -11.65
N PRO A 70 6.49 -13.78 -10.57
CA PRO A 70 5.55 -14.89 -10.60
C PRO A 70 4.46 -14.60 -11.63
N SER A 71 4.11 -15.61 -12.43
CA SER A 71 3.03 -15.50 -13.41
C SER A 71 1.70 -15.22 -12.70
N ILE A 72 0.99 -14.19 -13.18
CA ILE A 72 -0.27 -13.67 -12.62
C ILE A 72 -1.49 -14.56 -12.92
N ASP A 73 -1.34 -15.59 -13.76
CA ASP A 73 -2.46 -16.36 -14.30
C ASP A 73 -3.08 -17.35 -13.29
N ASN A 74 -2.44 -17.60 -12.13
CA ASN A 74 -2.88 -18.59 -11.13
C ASN A 74 -2.81 -18.08 -9.68
N ILE A 75 -3.09 -16.79 -9.45
CA ILE A 75 -3.20 -16.27 -8.08
C ILE A 75 -4.57 -16.68 -7.53
N ALA A 76 -4.64 -17.89 -6.97
CA ALA A 76 -5.77 -18.28 -6.14
C ALA A 76 -5.75 -17.40 -4.87
N VAL A 77 -6.70 -16.47 -4.79
CA VAL A 77 -7.01 -15.75 -3.55
C VAL A 77 -7.43 -16.80 -2.52
N GLN A 78 -6.57 -17.10 -1.55
CA GLN A 78 -6.97 -17.91 -0.40
C GLN A 78 -7.81 -17.00 0.50
N ASP A 79 -9.12 -17.17 0.42
CA ASP A 79 -10.08 -16.61 1.38
C ASP A 79 -9.84 -17.33 2.73
N GLY A 80 -9.37 -16.60 3.76
CA GLY A 80 -9.30 -17.19 5.10
C GLY A 80 -8.41 -16.50 6.14
N GLU A 81 -7.44 -15.66 5.76
CA GLU A 81 -6.61 -14.97 6.77
C GLU A 81 -7.36 -13.75 7.35
N GLU A 82 -7.43 -13.63 8.68
CA GLU A 82 -8.02 -12.46 9.36
C GLU A 82 -7.29 -11.17 8.93
N SER A 83 -8.05 -10.09 8.73
CA SER A 83 -7.54 -8.83 8.16
C SER A 83 -6.33 -8.27 8.94
N GLU A 84 -6.29 -8.47 10.27
CA GLU A 84 -5.16 -8.07 11.12
C GLU A 84 -3.88 -8.88 10.85
N SER A 85 -4.00 -10.19 10.59
CA SER A 85 -2.88 -11.08 10.23
C SER A 85 -2.22 -10.65 8.92
N LYS A 86 -3.05 -10.27 7.92
CA LYS A 86 -2.58 -9.76 6.62
C LYS A 86 -1.79 -8.47 6.78
N VAL A 87 -2.30 -7.53 7.58
CA VAL A 87 -1.64 -6.24 7.81
C VAL A 87 -0.32 -6.43 8.55
N ALA A 88 -0.28 -7.27 9.59
CA ALA A 88 0.94 -7.54 10.34
C ALA A 88 2.05 -8.16 9.48
N THR A 89 1.67 -9.10 8.61
CA THR A 89 2.58 -9.74 7.66
C THR A 89 3.09 -8.74 6.61
N LEU A 90 2.19 -7.94 6.03
CA LEU A 90 2.56 -6.89 5.06
C LEU A 90 3.44 -5.78 5.67
N ALA A 91 3.24 -5.46 6.95
CA ALA A 91 4.03 -4.45 7.68
C ALA A 91 5.50 -4.84 7.83
N GLN A 92 5.83 -6.13 7.75
CA GLN A 92 7.22 -6.59 7.74
C GLN A 92 7.91 -6.25 6.40
N SER A 93 7.18 -6.36 5.29
CA SER A 93 7.69 -6.08 3.95
C SER A 93 7.63 -4.60 3.58
N ILE A 94 6.67 -3.86 4.15
CA ILE A 94 6.46 -2.44 3.90
C ILE A 94 6.72 -1.68 5.21
N PRO A 95 7.95 -1.19 5.42
CA PRO A 95 8.30 -0.46 6.63
C PRO A 95 7.55 0.86 6.72
N ASP A 96 7.23 1.27 7.96
CA ASP A 96 6.67 2.58 8.24
C ASP A 96 7.70 3.69 8.02
N ILE A 97 7.29 4.78 7.38
CA ILE A 97 8.14 5.97 7.22
C ILE A 97 7.91 6.96 8.36
N LEU A 98 6.67 7.03 8.85
CA LEU A 98 6.31 7.93 9.93
C LEU A 98 6.79 7.37 11.28
N PRO A 99 7.47 8.19 12.10
CA PRO A 99 7.77 7.80 13.48
C PRO A 99 6.51 7.41 14.25
N LYS A 100 6.57 6.30 15.00
CA LYS A 100 5.42 5.76 15.76
C LYS A 100 4.74 6.81 16.64
N SER A 101 5.51 7.71 17.26
CA SER A 101 4.99 8.79 18.11
C SER A 101 4.13 9.79 17.33
N ILE A 102 4.55 10.16 16.12
CA ILE A 102 3.81 11.09 15.25
C ILE A 102 2.52 10.43 14.78
N ARG A 103 2.60 9.17 14.35
CA ARG A 103 1.44 8.39 13.93
C ARG A 103 0.40 8.29 15.03
N ALA A 104 0.80 7.89 16.23
CA ALA A 104 -0.09 7.79 17.39
C ALA A 104 -0.71 9.15 17.76
N ALA A 105 0.07 10.22 17.77
CA ALA A 105 -0.42 11.56 18.10
C ALA A 105 -1.42 12.13 17.07
N LYS A 106 -1.36 11.65 15.83
CA LYS A 106 -2.20 12.12 14.72
C LYS A 106 -3.32 11.15 14.35
N GLY A 107 -3.39 9.97 14.98
CA GLY A 107 -4.36 8.93 14.64
C GLY A 107 -4.15 8.37 13.22
N LEU A 108 -2.91 8.33 12.73
CA LEU A 108 -2.61 7.83 11.39
C LEU A 108 -2.43 6.30 11.39
N LEU A 109 -2.56 5.70 10.21
CA LEU A 109 -2.39 4.27 10.02
C LEU A 109 -0.92 3.91 9.81
N HIS A 110 -0.58 2.64 10.02
CA HIS A 110 0.69 2.14 9.51
C HIS A 110 0.70 2.18 7.97
N ARG A 111 1.86 2.40 7.34
CA ARG A 111 1.95 2.47 5.86
C ARG A 111 1.36 1.25 5.14
N ALA A 112 1.70 0.04 5.59
CA ALA A 112 1.15 -1.21 5.04
C ALA A 112 -0.38 -1.26 5.12
N GLU A 113 -0.93 -0.81 6.24
CA GLU A 113 -2.37 -0.78 6.51
C GLU A 113 -3.06 0.26 5.61
N ALA A 114 -2.46 1.43 5.43
CA ALA A 114 -2.95 2.46 4.51
C ALA A 114 -2.96 1.95 3.05
N PHE A 115 -1.92 1.25 2.61
CA PHE A 115 -1.90 0.66 1.26
C PHE A 115 -2.99 -0.39 1.05
N LEU A 116 -3.25 -1.23 2.06
CA LEU A 116 -4.36 -2.17 1.96
C LEU A 116 -5.68 -1.40 1.90
N ALA A 117 -5.90 -0.44 2.79
CA ALA A 117 -7.17 0.30 2.89
C ALA A 117 -7.49 1.22 1.70
N ILE A 118 -6.52 1.63 0.87
CA ILE A 118 -6.83 2.32 -0.40
C ILE A 118 -7.28 1.36 -1.51
N HIS A 119 -7.00 0.07 -1.37
CA HIS A 119 -7.29 -0.94 -2.38
C HIS A 119 -8.44 -1.87 -1.97
N ASP A 120 -8.51 -2.26 -0.71
CA ASP A 120 -9.54 -3.12 -0.13
C ASP A 120 -10.13 -2.52 1.17
N PRO A 121 -10.83 -1.38 1.09
CA PRO A 121 -11.44 -0.78 2.28
C PRO A 121 -12.71 -1.50 2.75
N ASP A 122 -12.81 -1.71 4.06
CA ASP A 122 -14.05 -2.17 4.70
C ASP A 122 -15.13 -1.07 4.73
N SER A 123 -14.71 0.20 4.72
CA SER A 123 -15.62 1.35 4.76
C SER A 123 -15.03 2.59 4.09
N THR A 124 -15.89 3.55 3.73
CA THR A 124 -15.43 4.81 3.14
C THR A 124 -14.67 5.68 4.14
N VAL A 125 -14.91 5.49 5.44
CA VAL A 125 -14.13 6.12 6.51
C VAL A 125 -12.71 5.57 6.50
N ARG A 126 -12.58 4.24 6.49
CA ARG A 126 -11.28 3.55 6.43
C ARG A 126 -10.45 3.99 5.22
N PHE A 127 -11.09 4.09 4.05
CA PHE A 127 -10.46 4.62 2.84
C PHE A 127 -9.95 6.05 3.02
N LYS A 128 -10.73 6.93 3.65
CA LYS A 128 -10.34 8.34 3.88
C LYS A 128 -9.16 8.46 4.85
N GLU A 129 -9.14 7.68 5.93
CA GLU A 129 -8.03 7.62 6.87
C GLU A 129 -6.73 7.16 6.18
N ALA A 130 -6.85 6.24 5.22
CA ALA A 130 -5.71 5.77 4.43
C ALA A 130 -5.14 6.87 3.53
N ILE A 131 -6.01 7.59 2.82
CA ILE A 131 -5.62 8.75 2.01
C ILE A 131 -4.99 9.84 2.89
N GLU A 132 -5.56 10.12 4.06
CA GLU A 132 -5.01 11.10 5.01
C GLU A 132 -3.60 10.69 5.48
N THR A 133 -3.41 9.42 5.83
CA THR A 133 -2.12 8.86 6.22
C THR A 133 -1.08 9.02 5.12
N LEU A 134 -1.38 8.62 3.89
CA LEU A 134 -0.44 8.70 2.77
C LEU A 134 -0.09 10.15 2.40
N ARG A 135 -1.07 11.07 2.45
CA ARG A 135 -0.81 12.50 2.24
C ARG A 135 0.06 13.11 3.33
N TYR A 136 -0.16 12.73 4.58
CA TYR A 136 0.67 13.18 5.68
C TYR A 136 2.10 12.66 5.53
N GLU A 137 2.26 11.39 5.16
CA GLU A 137 3.57 10.80 4.87
C GLU A 137 4.33 11.58 3.79
N GLU A 138 3.67 11.84 2.65
CA GLU A 138 4.26 12.61 1.55
C GLU A 138 4.70 14.01 2.01
N ALA A 139 3.84 14.71 2.75
CA ALA A 139 4.14 16.03 3.30
C ALA A 139 5.32 15.97 4.28
N PHE A 140 5.35 14.97 5.16
CA PHE A 140 6.42 14.78 6.15
C PHE A 140 7.78 14.56 5.47
N VAL A 141 7.86 13.67 4.49
CA VAL A 141 9.08 13.40 3.71
C VAL A 141 9.54 14.65 2.96
N SER A 142 8.60 15.37 2.35
CA SER A 142 8.88 16.60 1.60
C SER A 142 9.43 17.70 2.50
N GLN A 143 8.81 17.90 3.68
CA GLN A 143 9.24 18.89 4.67
C GLN A 143 10.60 18.55 5.27
N ALA A 144 10.84 17.28 5.62
CA ALA A 144 12.13 16.82 6.11
C ALA A 144 13.24 17.06 5.07
N SER A 145 12.97 16.79 3.79
CA SER A 145 13.89 17.03 2.69
C SER A 145 14.19 18.52 2.51
N LEU A 146 13.17 19.38 2.60
CA LEU A 146 13.34 20.83 2.53
C LEU A 146 14.19 21.37 3.68
N LEU A 147 13.98 20.88 4.90
CA LEU A 147 14.78 21.27 6.07
C LEU A 147 16.25 20.85 5.90
N LYS A 148 16.50 19.63 5.40
CA LYS A 148 17.85 19.15 5.09
C LYS A 148 18.52 20.01 4.02
N ALA A 149 17.80 20.39 2.97
CA ALA A 149 18.30 21.28 1.92
C ALA A 149 18.64 22.68 2.47
N ARG A 150 17.77 23.27 3.31
CA ARG A 150 18.03 24.56 3.98
C ARG A 150 19.27 24.48 4.87
N GLN A 151 19.38 23.44 5.69
CA GLN A 151 20.53 23.26 6.57
C GLN A 151 21.83 23.11 5.77
N HIS A 152 21.79 22.43 4.63
CA HIS A 152 22.94 22.33 3.73
C HIS A 152 23.32 23.70 3.13
N ALA A 153 22.34 24.47 2.63
CA ALA A 153 22.57 25.81 2.09
C ALA A 153 23.17 26.78 3.13
N HIS A 154 22.75 26.69 4.39
CA HIS A 154 23.33 27.50 5.47
C HIS A 154 24.81 27.21 5.75
N LYS A 155 25.32 26.03 5.38
CA LYS A 155 26.74 25.69 5.51
C LYS A 155 27.57 26.19 4.33
N SER A 156 26.93 26.55 3.23
CA SER A 156 27.61 27.11 2.06
C SER A 156 27.96 28.58 2.32
N SER A 157 29.20 28.97 2.04
CA SER A 157 29.61 30.37 2.11
C SER A 157 28.87 31.19 1.05
N ALA A 158 28.05 32.14 1.47
CA ALA A 158 27.49 33.13 0.57
C ALA A 158 28.51 34.25 0.33
N HIS A 159 28.84 34.53 -0.93
CA HIS A 159 29.64 35.71 -1.26
C HIS A 159 28.76 36.96 -1.16
N PRO A 160 29.23 38.04 -0.53
CA PRO A 160 28.48 39.28 -0.48
C PRO A 160 28.23 39.80 -1.90
N CYS A 161 26.99 40.20 -2.18
CA CYS A 161 26.68 40.94 -3.40
C CYS A 161 27.25 42.35 -3.23
N LEU A 162 28.27 42.69 -4.03
CA LEU A 162 28.75 44.07 -4.13
C LEU A 162 27.67 44.89 -4.83
N LEU A 163 26.94 45.69 -4.06
CA LEU A 163 26.08 46.73 -4.62
C LEU A 163 27.03 47.82 -5.12
N ASN A 164 27.28 47.86 -6.43
CA ASN A 164 27.95 49.00 -7.05
C ASN A 164 27.06 50.24 -6.84
N GLY A 165 27.42 51.02 -5.84
CA GLY A 165 26.74 52.25 -5.43
C GLY A 165 27.73 53.26 -4.87
N ASP A 166 28.86 53.42 -5.55
CA ASP A 166 29.70 54.62 -5.39
C ASP A 166 29.29 55.59 -6.49
N ASN A 167 28.55 56.62 -6.09
CA ASN A 167 28.13 57.77 -6.89
C ASN A 167 29.28 58.78 -7.00
#